data_AF-A0A653DM15-F1
#
_entry.id   AF-A0A653DM15-F1
#
_cell.length_a   1.000
_cell.length_b   1.000
_cell.length_c   1.000
_cell.angle_alpha   90.00
_cell.angle_beta   90.00
_cell.angle_gamma   90.00
#
_symmetry.space_group_name_H-M   'P 1'
#
loop_
_entity.id
_entity.type
_entity.pdbx_description
1 polymer ?
#
loop_
_entity_poly.entity_id
_entity_poly.type
_entity_poly.pdbx_seq_one_letter_code
_entity_poly.pdbx_strand_id
1 'polypeptide(L)'
;MGNFEECLNIVSKDQMIKGQYCLKLVIPVPGLDEDIKKLADGLVGYPIALCVPSQCSPEEMDEKFQIFPDFHFRCQTGENRYPPLTKGAIATICFLCIIGLMMVLSTAYDVYCRQNDKAPTSIALIAFSVYTNTLKLFDTNGKSELSCISGIKFFSMIWIVFGHVFVGFLMSPFSNLLDIVEYEKTIRAMFQHATTFAVDTFLCLAGLLVVYNFMQSINSGRKFNIPLFYLHRYLRLTPALGALILVAVYLLDYIGSGPRWVLAKEMFQKQCERYWWSSLLYIQNYANEESFVCLDHTWYLSVDTQLYFLSPISLILLWKYPKAGIALLVSATLGSMVSVAYVTYQYKLPALYNSLLIW
;
A
#
# COMPACT_ATOMS: atom_id res chain seq x y z
N MET A 1 12.65 18.04 13.11
CA MET A 1 14.13 18.07 13.28
C MET A 1 14.59 19.44 12.82
N GLY A 2 15.12 20.27 13.74
CA GLY A 2 15.03 21.73 13.65
C GLY A 2 15.84 22.42 12.55
N ASN A 3 16.92 21.81 12.05
CA ASN A 3 17.91 22.54 11.23
C ASN A 3 18.01 22.01 9.80
N PHE A 4 17.00 21.28 9.32
CA PHE A 4 17.01 20.71 7.96
C PHE A 4 17.11 21.81 6.90
N GLU A 5 16.21 22.79 6.94
CA GLU A 5 16.19 23.87 5.95
C GLU A 5 17.39 24.80 6.09
N GLU A 6 17.78 25.09 7.32
CA GLU A 6 18.97 25.88 7.60
C GLU A 6 20.23 25.23 7.00
N CYS A 7 20.41 23.92 7.21
CA CYS A 7 21.54 23.18 6.66
C CYS A 7 21.59 23.26 5.13
N LEU A 8 20.47 23.02 4.45
CA LEU A 8 20.43 23.03 2.98
C LEU A 8 20.64 24.41 2.38
N ASN A 9 20.35 25.47 3.14
CA ASN A 9 20.53 26.86 2.71
C ASN A 9 21.95 27.39 2.97
N ILE A 10 22.83 26.62 3.61
CA ILE A 10 24.24 27.01 3.79
C ILE A 10 24.92 27.04 2.42
N VAL A 11 25.32 28.24 2.00
CA VAL A 11 26.13 28.46 0.80
C VAL A 11 27.25 29.43 1.16
N SER A 12 28.50 29.02 0.96
CA SER A 12 29.65 29.91 1.14
C SER A 12 29.58 31.10 0.17
N LYS A 13 30.19 32.23 0.53
CA LYS A 13 30.23 33.44 -0.31
C LYS A 13 30.77 33.18 -1.71
N ASP A 14 31.72 32.25 -1.84
CA ASP A 14 32.33 31.85 -3.11
C ASP A 14 31.60 30.67 -3.78
N GLN A 15 30.43 30.27 -3.26
CA GLN A 15 29.62 29.11 -3.67
C GLN A 15 30.34 27.74 -3.65
N MET A 16 31.58 27.68 -3.16
CA MET A 16 32.38 26.45 -3.13
C MET A 16 31.88 25.42 -2.10
N ILE A 17 31.23 25.88 -1.01
CA ILE A 17 30.70 24.99 0.03
C ILE A 17 29.19 25.15 0.05
N LYS A 18 28.49 24.05 -0.20
CA LYS A 18 27.03 23.95 -0.03
C LYS A 18 26.74 22.97 1.11
N GLY A 19 25.69 23.20 1.87
CA GLY A 19 25.27 22.31 2.93
C GLY A 19 24.57 21.06 2.41
N GLN A 20 24.81 19.94 3.09
CA GLN A 20 24.22 18.64 2.87
C GLN A 20 23.74 18.09 4.21
N TYR A 21 22.45 17.75 4.28
CA TYR A 21 21.84 17.18 5.46
C TYR A 21 21.89 15.66 5.38
N CYS A 22 22.58 15.01 6.31
CA CYS A 22 22.69 13.56 6.39
C CYS A 22 21.94 13.03 7.61
N LEU A 23 20.98 12.13 7.39
CA LEU A 23 20.19 11.48 8.43
C LEU A 23 20.54 10.00 8.53
N LYS A 24 20.73 9.51 9.76
CA LYS A 24 20.90 8.10 10.10
C LYS A 24 19.92 7.75 11.22
N LEU A 25 19.18 6.66 11.09
CA LEU A 25 18.32 6.14 12.15
C LEU A 25 19.10 5.07 12.92
N VAL A 26 19.13 5.17 14.25
CA VAL A 26 19.85 4.21 15.09
C VAL A 26 18.97 3.67 16.20
N ILE A 27 19.12 2.39 16.53
CA ILE A 27 18.50 1.79 17.72
C ILE A 27 19.57 1.46 18.75
N PRO A 28 19.68 2.22 19.86
CA PRO A 28 20.62 1.96 20.93
C PRO A 28 20.01 0.96 21.93
N VAL A 29 19.73 -0.27 21.49
CA VAL A 29 19.26 -1.35 22.39
C VAL A 29 20.28 -2.49 22.39
N PRO A 30 20.97 -2.73 23.52
CA PRO A 30 21.88 -3.88 23.65
C PRO A 30 21.12 -5.21 23.51
N GLY A 31 21.61 -6.12 22.68
CA GLY A 31 21.02 -7.46 22.52
C GLY A 31 19.79 -7.53 21.62
N LEU A 32 19.55 -6.52 20.78
CA LEU A 32 18.48 -6.56 19.77
C LEU A 32 18.80 -7.59 18.69
N ASP A 33 17.81 -8.41 18.36
CA ASP A 33 17.88 -9.47 17.35
C ASP A 33 18.28 -8.89 15.97
N GLU A 34 19.08 -9.64 15.18
CA GLU A 34 19.55 -9.19 13.85
C GLU A 34 18.39 -8.87 12.90
N ASP A 35 17.26 -9.57 13.02
CA ASP A 35 16.09 -9.33 12.18
C ASP A 35 15.42 -8.00 12.53
N ILE A 36 15.41 -7.65 13.83
CA ILE A 36 14.91 -6.36 14.29
C ILE A 36 15.86 -5.22 13.88
N LYS A 37 17.17 -5.47 13.78
CA LYS A 37 18.14 -4.48 13.28
C LYS A 37 17.95 -4.17 11.80
N LYS A 38 17.72 -5.19 10.95
CA LYS A 38 17.44 -5.00 9.51
C LYS A 38 16.14 -4.23 9.29
N LEU A 39 15.12 -4.53 10.09
CA LEU A 39 13.83 -3.86 10.08
C LEU A 39 13.89 -2.40 10.59
N ALA A 40 14.76 -2.16 11.56
CA ALA A 40 15.05 -0.83 12.10
C ALA A 40 15.74 0.09 11.09
N ASP A 41 16.39 -0.46 10.05
CA ASP A 41 17.10 0.30 9.01
C ASP A 41 16.13 1.00 8.02
N GLY A 42 15.17 1.75 8.56
CA GLY A 42 14.33 2.65 7.78
C GLY A 42 13.05 3.11 8.48
N LEU A 43 12.47 2.28 9.37
CA LEU A 43 11.18 2.59 9.99
C LEU A 43 11.31 3.26 11.37
N VAL A 44 12.08 2.64 12.27
CA VAL A 44 12.08 2.96 13.70
C VAL A 44 13.50 3.16 14.21
N GLY A 45 13.75 4.29 14.85
CA GLY A 45 15.04 4.57 15.47
C GLY A 45 15.16 6.02 15.95
N TYR A 46 16.16 6.27 16.78
CA TYR A 46 16.55 7.62 17.15
C TYR A 46 17.24 8.27 15.95
N PRO A 47 16.74 9.42 15.47
CA PRO A 47 17.34 10.10 14.34
C PRO A 47 18.62 10.84 14.77
N ILE A 48 19.75 10.45 14.21
CA ILE A 48 20.99 11.22 14.25
C ILE A 48 21.12 11.94 12.92
N ALA A 49 21.25 13.27 12.98
CA ALA A 49 21.42 14.09 11.80
C ALA A 49 22.66 14.96 11.91
N LEU A 50 23.39 15.08 10.79
CA LEU A 50 24.57 15.91 10.66
C LEU A 50 24.40 16.85 9.48
N CYS A 51 24.87 18.09 9.62
CA CYS A 51 25.02 19.01 8.51
C CYS A 51 26.49 19.03 8.09
N VAL A 52 26.76 18.64 6.85
CA VAL A 52 28.12 18.50 6.31
C VAL A 52 28.25 19.22 4.96
N PRO A 53 29.46 19.50 4.48
CA PRO A 53 29.67 19.99 3.13
C PRO A 53 29.16 19.00 2.08
N SER A 54 28.66 19.51 0.96
CA SER A 54 28.12 18.71 -0.15
C SER A 54 29.16 17.83 -0.88
N GLN A 55 30.44 18.03 -0.58
CA GLN A 55 31.53 17.20 -1.09
C GLN A 55 31.65 15.86 -0.35
N CYS A 56 31.06 15.73 0.86
CA CYS A 56 31.12 14.51 1.63
C CYS A 56 30.11 13.48 1.11
N SER A 57 30.60 12.29 0.76
CA SER A 57 29.71 11.20 0.36
C SER A 57 29.08 10.52 1.58
N PRO A 58 27.90 9.89 1.44
CA PRO A 58 27.31 9.10 2.52
C PRO A 58 28.25 8.00 3.06
N GLU A 59 29.03 7.38 2.18
CA GLU A 59 29.98 6.31 2.53
C GLU A 59 31.16 6.86 3.34
N GLU A 60 31.68 8.03 2.98
CA GLU A 60 32.70 8.73 3.79
C GLU A 60 32.16 9.10 5.18
N MET A 61 30.88 9.44 5.26
CA MET A 61 30.22 9.74 6.54
C MET A 61 30.12 8.48 7.40
N ASP A 62 29.73 7.34 6.84
CA ASP A 62 29.70 6.07 7.57
C ASP A 62 31.11 5.62 8.02
N GLU A 63 32.13 5.81 7.18
CA GLU A 63 33.52 5.48 7.52
C GLU A 63 34.07 6.34 8.66
N LYS A 64 33.82 7.66 8.62
CA LYS A 64 34.31 8.61 9.64
C LYS A 64 33.50 8.58 10.92
N PHE A 65 32.20 8.33 10.83
CA PHE A 65 31.29 8.24 11.96
C PHE A 65 30.85 6.79 12.15
N GLN A 66 31.76 5.95 12.65
CA GLN A 66 31.55 4.53 12.99
C GLN A 66 30.61 4.31 14.19
N ILE A 67 29.73 5.27 14.47
CA ILE A 67 28.70 5.15 15.49
C ILE A 67 27.56 4.32 14.89
N PHE A 68 27.34 3.12 15.45
CA PHE A 68 26.37 2.13 14.96
C PHE A 68 26.64 1.72 13.50
N PRO A 69 27.62 0.81 13.26
CA PRO A 69 28.06 0.42 11.91
C PRO A 69 26.99 -0.30 11.08
N ASP A 70 25.97 -0.85 11.74
CA ASP A 70 24.87 -1.60 11.10
C ASP A 70 23.88 -0.68 10.34
N PHE A 71 24.04 0.64 10.40
CA PHE A 71 23.12 1.61 9.80
C PHE A 71 23.87 2.60 8.92
N HIS A 72 23.20 3.13 7.88
CA HIS A 72 23.81 4.01 6.89
C HIS A 72 23.26 5.45 6.92
N PHE A 73 24.13 6.42 6.64
CA PHE A 73 23.71 7.81 6.42
C PHE A 73 22.97 7.97 5.09
N ARG A 74 21.89 8.74 5.12
CA ARG A 74 21.09 9.11 3.95
C ARG A 74 21.12 10.62 3.82
N CYS A 75 21.72 11.11 2.74
CA CYS A 75 22.02 12.53 2.60
C CYS A 75 21.15 13.22 1.55
N GLN A 76 20.84 14.50 1.79
CA GLN A 76 20.12 15.38 0.89
C GLN A 76 20.85 16.72 0.75
N THR A 77 20.86 17.26 -0.46
CA THR A 77 21.38 18.60 -0.78
C THR A 77 20.22 19.50 -1.21
N GLY A 78 20.44 20.83 -1.23
CA GLY A 78 19.45 21.77 -1.75
C GLY A 78 19.05 21.49 -3.21
N GLU A 79 19.98 21.01 -4.03
CA GLU A 79 19.74 20.65 -5.44
C GLU A 79 18.95 19.34 -5.58
N ASN A 80 19.24 18.35 -4.73
CA ASN A 80 18.50 17.07 -4.72
C ASN A 80 17.11 17.19 -4.08
N ARG A 81 16.76 18.36 -3.51
CA ARG A 81 15.44 18.61 -2.88
C ARG A 81 14.32 18.56 -3.91
N TYR A 82 14.57 19.10 -5.11
CA TYR A 82 13.63 19.11 -6.23
C TYR A 82 14.40 18.85 -7.52
N PRO A 83 14.61 17.58 -7.90
CA PRO A 83 15.30 17.27 -9.14
C PRO A 83 14.53 17.85 -10.34
N PRO A 84 15.19 18.09 -11.49
CA PRO A 84 14.50 18.48 -12.71
C PRO A 84 13.53 17.37 -13.16
N LEU A 85 12.40 17.76 -13.78
CA LEU A 85 11.37 16.80 -14.20
C LEU A 85 11.95 15.73 -15.15
N THR A 86 11.82 14.48 -14.74
CA THR A 86 12.16 13.34 -15.60
C THR A 86 11.11 13.15 -16.69
N LYS A 87 11.49 12.47 -17.79
CA LYS A 87 10.54 12.14 -18.88
C LYS A 87 9.33 11.34 -18.37
N GLY A 88 9.55 10.45 -17.40
CA GLY A 88 8.48 9.67 -16.77
C GLY A 88 7.54 10.52 -15.91
N ALA A 89 8.07 11.52 -15.19
CA ALA A 89 7.26 12.49 -14.46
C ALA A 89 6.38 13.30 -15.41
N ILE A 90 6.95 13.81 -16.50
CA ILE A 90 6.20 14.56 -17.53
C ILE A 90 5.08 13.69 -18.13
N ALA A 91 5.39 12.45 -18.51
CA ALA A 91 4.39 11.53 -19.07
C ALA A 91 3.25 11.24 -18.07
N THR A 92 3.59 11.05 -16.79
CA THR A 92 2.61 10.80 -15.73
C THR A 92 1.73 12.02 -15.47
N ILE A 93 2.30 13.23 -15.44
CA ILE A 93 1.54 14.48 -15.33
C ILE A 93 0.60 14.63 -16.52
N CYS A 94 1.08 14.45 -17.74
CA CYS A 94 0.25 14.49 -18.94
C CYS A 94 -0.93 13.50 -18.87
N PHE A 95 -0.67 12.26 -18.44
CA PHE A 95 -1.70 11.24 -18.25
C PHE A 95 -2.77 11.67 -17.24
N LEU A 96 -2.36 12.19 -16.06
CA LEU A 96 -3.29 12.69 -15.05
C LEU A 96 -4.06 13.92 -15.52
N CYS A 97 -3.42 14.83 -16.27
CA CYS A 97 -4.08 15.98 -16.88
C CYS A 97 -5.12 15.56 -17.92
N ILE A 98 -4.85 14.52 -18.71
CA ILE A 98 -5.84 13.98 -19.67
C ILE A 98 -7.05 13.43 -18.92
N ILE A 99 -6.85 12.68 -17.82
CA ILE A 99 -7.95 12.21 -16.96
C ILE A 99 -8.73 13.38 -16.36
N GLY A 100 -8.03 14.37 -15.82
CA GLY A 100 -8.65 15.59 -15.28
C GLY A 100 -9.47 16.34 -16.34
N LEU A 101 -8.97 16.45 -17.56
CA LEU A 101 -9.68 17.06 -18.69
C LEU A 101 -10.94 16.25 -19.05
N MET A 102 -10.84 14.91 -19.11
CA MET A 102 -12.01 14.04 -19.35
C MET A 102 -13.06 14.23 -18.26
N MET A 103 -12.66 14.35 -16.99
CA MET A 103 -13.58 14.61 -15.88
C MET A 103 -14.27 15.95 -16.02
N VAL A 104 -13.55 17.02 -16.38
CA VAL A 104 -14.12 18.36 -16.58
C VAL A 104 -15.11 18.35 -17.75
N LEU A 105 -14.71 17.81 -18.91
CA LEU A 105 -15.57 17.75 -20.11
C LEU A 105 -16.81 16.89 -19.87
N SER A 106 -16.65 15.72 -19.25
CA SER A 106 -17.76 14.82 -18.93
C SER A 106 -18.74 15.43 -17.93
N THR A 107 -18.22 16.15 -16.91
CA THR A 107 -19.05 16.85 -15.93
C THR A 107 -19.79 18.03 -16.56
N ALA A 108 -19.12 18.82 -17.41
CA ALA A 108 -19.76 19.92 -18.13
C ALA A 108 -20.88 19.44 -19.06
N TYR A 109 -20.67 18.33 -19.78
CA TYR A 109 -21.67 17.69 -20.62
C TYR A 109 -22.88 17.19 -19.81
N ASP A 110 -22.65 16.50 -18.69
CA ASP A 110 -23.70 16.02 -17.80
C ASP A 110 -24.54 17.17 -17.21
N VAL A 111 -23.89 18.23 -16.73
CA VAL A 111 -24.58 19.43 -16.23
C VAL A 111 -25.38 20.11 -17.34
N TYR A 112 -24.82 20.24 -18.55
CA TYR A 112 -25.55 20.78 -19.71
C TYR A 112 -26.80 19.95 -20.04
N CYS A 113 -26.67 18.62 -20.08
CA CYS A 113 -27.80 17.72 -20.32
C CYS A 113 -28.90 17.94 -19.28
N ARG A 114 -28.55 17.99 -17.99
CA ARG A 114 -29.52 18.19 -16.90
C ARG A 114 -30.18 19.56 -16.90
N GLN A 115 -29.43 20.63 -17.15
CA GLN A 115 -29.98 21.99 -17.21
C GLN A 115 -30.97 22.19 -18.35
N ASN A 116 -30.85 21.41 -19.42
CA ASN A 116 -31.73 21.48 -20.58
C ASN A 116 -32.76 20.34 -20.62
N ASP A 117 -32.94 19.59 -19.53
CA ASP A 117 -33.82 18.41 -19.45
C ASP A 117 -33.61 17.39 -20.57
N LYS A 118 -32.35 17.25 -21.05
CA LYS A 118 -31.95 16.29 -22.09
C LYS A 118 -31.36 15.03 -21.46
N ALA A 119 -31.78 13.88 -21.94
CA ALA A 119 -31.08 12.64 -21.65
C ALA A 119 -29.68 12.64 -22.29
N PRO A 120 -28.65 12.11 -21.60
CA PRO A 120 -27.32 11.96 -22.19
C PRO A 120 -27.40 10.99 -23.37
N THR A 121 -26.71 11.33 -24.47
CA THR A 121 -26.75 10.52 -25.71
C THR A 121 -26.06 9.17 -25.55
N SER A 122 -25.06 9.08 -24.66
CA SER A 122 -24.35 7.85 -24.34
C SER A 122 -23.90 7.86 -22.88
N ILE A 123 -23.94 6.67 -22.25
CA ILE A 123 -23.43 6.44 -20.90
C ILE A 123 -21.92 6.72 -20.84
N ALA A 124 -21.18 6.50 -21.94
CA ALA A 124 -19.74 6.73 -21.99
C ALA A 124 -19.38 8.22 -21.78
N LEU A 125 -20.21 9.14 -22.27
CA LEU A 125 -19.96 10.58 -22.17
C LEU A 125 -20.14 11.13 -20.75
N ILE A 126 -20.90 10.43 -19.91
CA ILE A 126 -21.11 10.77 -18.49
C ILE A 126 -20.29 9.88 -17.54
N ALA A 127 -19.50 8.94 -18.07
CA ALA A 127 -18.78 7.96 -17.26
C ALA A 127 -17.76 8.61 -16.31
N PHE A 128 -17.13 9.71 -16.74
CA PHE A 128 -16.16 10.48 -15.95
C PHE A 128 -16.77 11.70 -15.25
N SER A 129 -18.10 11.87 -15.30
CA SER A 129 -18.77 13.00 -14.67
C SER A 129 -18.63 12.91 -13.15
N VAL A 130 -17.97 13.92 -12.56
CA VAL A 130 -17.84 14.03 -11.10
C VAL A 130 -19.22 14.17 -10.49
N TYR A 131 -20.10 15.00 -11.07
CA TYR A 131 -21.43 15.26 -10.52
C TYR A 131 -22.27 13.98 -10.36
N THR A 132 -22.49 13.23 -11.45
CA THR A 132 -23.29 12.00 -11.39
C THR A 132 -22.63 10.92 -10.55
N ASN A 133 -21.30 10.76 -10.61
CA ASN A 133 -20.61 9.76 -9.79
C ASN A 133 -20.62 10.12 -8.30
N THR A 134 -20.53 11.40 -7.95
CA THR A 134 -20.67 11.88 -6.56
C THR A 134 -22.07 11.65 -6.03
N LEU A 135 -23.12 11.93 -6.82
CA LEU A 135 -24.50 11.62 -6.42
C LEU A 135 -24.71 10.11 -6.17
N LYS A 136 -24.15 9.26 -7.04
CA LYS A 136 -24.18 7.79 -6.85
C LYS A 136 -23.39 7.36 -5.62
N LEU A 137 -22.26 7.99 -5.34
CA LEU A 137 -21.40 7.67 -4.20
C LEU A 137 -22.08 7.96 -2.87
N PHE A 138 -22.85 9.05 -2.80
CA PHE A 138 -23.59 9.46 -1.61
C PHE A 138 -25.04 8.93 -1.56
N ASP A 139 -25.47 8.15 -2.54
CA ASP A 139 -26.81 7.56 -2.53
C ASP A 139 -26.90 6.41 -1.52
N THR A 140 -27.65 6.64 -0.44
CA THR A 140 -27.91 5.65 0.61
C THR A 140 -29.25 4.93 0.44
N ASN A 141 -30.02 5.22 -0.62
CA ASN A 141 -31.36 4.65 -0.81
C ASN A 141 -31.35 3.25 -1.44
N GLY A 142 -30.17 2.72 -1.79
CA GLY A 142 -30.00 1.39 -2.37
C GLY A 142 -30.47 0.29 -1.42
N LYS A 143 -31.63 -0.30 -1.70
CA LYS A 143 -32.08 -1.56 -1.08
C LYS A 143 -31.20 -2.70 -1.57
N SER A 144 -30.03 -2.92 -0.97
CA SER A 144 -29.29 -4.16 -1.18
C SER A 144 -29.83 -5.23 -0.23
N GLU A 145 -29.98 -6.46 -0.72
CA GLU A 145 -30.40 -7.61 0.10
C GLU A 145 -29.39 -7.94 1.23
N LEU A 146 -28.22 -7.30 1.22
CA LEU A 146 -27.09 -7.54 2.11
C LEU A 146 -26.61 -6.25 2.80
N SER A 147 -27.53 -5.44 3.29
CA SER A 147 -27.21 -4.14 3.93
C SER A 147 -26.25 -4.26 5.13
N CYS A 148 -26.29 -5.37 5.87
CA CYS A 148 -25.37 -5.64 6.98
C CYS A 148 -23.89 -5.71 6.54
N ILE A 149 -23.62 -6.12 5.28
CA ILE A 149 -22.26 -6.14 4.72
C ILE A 149 -21.67 -4.73 4.70
N SER A 150 -22.48 -3.71 4.41
CA SER A 150 -22.03 -2.32 4.44
C SER A 150 -21.58 -1.90 5.83
N GLY A 151 -22.31 -2.30 6.88
CA GLY A 151 -21.93 -2.05 8.27
C GLY A 151 -20.63 -2.77 8.67
N ILE A 152 -20.50 -4.05 8.30
CA ILE A 152 -19.26 -4.82 8.55
C ILE A 152 -18.06 -4.14 7.87
N LYS A 153 -18.19 -3.78 6.58
CA LYS A 153 -17.14 -3.06 5.85
C LYS A 153 -16.75 -1.75 6.53
N PHE A 154 -17.73 -0.99 7.02
CA PHE A 154 -17.48 0.28 7.69
C PHE A 154 -16.61 0.09 8.94
N PHE A 155 -16.99 -0.81 9.85
CA PHE A 155 -16.21 -1.07 11.06
C PHE A 155 -14.82 -1.66 10.75
N SER A 156 -14.73 -2.58 9.79
CA SER A 156 -13.44 -3.13 9.34
C SER A 156 -12.55 -2.05 8.71
N MET A 157 -13.10 -1.11 7.92
CA MET A 157 -12.32 0.01 7.36
C MET A 157 -11.79 0.93 8.44
N ILE A 158 -12.61 1.28 9.44
CA ILE A 158 -12.15 2.12 10.56
C ILE A 158 -10.98 1.44 11.27
N TRP A 159 -11.07 0.13 11.50
CA TRP A 159 -10.00 -0.61 12.15
C TRP A 159 -8.71 -0.61 11.30
N ILE A 160 -8.81 -0.90 9.99
CA ILE A 160 -7.68 -0.84 9.05
C ILE A 160 -7.03 0.54 9.03
N VAL A 161 -7.83 1.61 8.94
CA VAL A 161 -7.34 2.98 8.95
C VAL A 161 -6.62 3.29 10.27
N PHE A 162 -7.18 2.88 11.41
CA PHE A 162 -6.54 3.02 12.71
C PHE A 162 -5.16 2.35 12.73
N GLY A 163 -5.07 1.10 12.25
CA GLY A 163 -3.79 0.39 12.21
C GLY A 163 -2.75 1.05 11.31
N HIS A 164 -3.13 1.47 10.10
CA HIS A 164 -2.22 2.17 9.19
C HIS A 164 -1.79 3.54 9.70
N VAL A 165 -2.68 4.27 10.36
CA VAL A 165 -2.33 5.55 11.00
C VAL A 165 -1.29 5.33 12.08
N PHE A 166 -1.42 4.28 12.90
CA PHE A 166 -0.43 3.94 13.92
C PHE A 166 0.93 3.55 13.31
N VAL A 167 0.96 2.73 12.25
CA VAL A 167 2.20 2.42 11.52
C VAL A 167 2.81 3.69 10.93
N GLY A 168 1.99 4.57 10.34
CA GLY A 168 2.43 5.88 9.84
C GLY A 168 2.99 6.77 10.96
N PHE A 169 2.42 6.71 12.17
CA PHE A 169 2.98 7.39 13.33
C PHE A 169 4.33 6.81 13.73
N LEU A 170 4.54 5.50 13.65
CA LEU A 170 5.85 4.87 13.93
C LEU A 170 6.97 5.40 13.01
N MET A 171 6.60 5.90 11.83
CA MET A 171 7.50 6.64 10.91
C MET A 171 7.78 8.09 11.33
N SER A 172 7.28 8.54 12.49
CA SER A 172 7.56 9.86 13.06
C SER A 172 8.72 9.77 14.06
N PRO A 173 9.50 10.84 14.30
CA PRO A 173 10.50 10.82 15.36
C PRO A 173 9.84 10.79 16.75
N PHE A 174 10.19 9.80 17.56
CA PHE A 174 9.77 9.72 18.96
C PHE A 174 10.91 10.07 19.90
N SER A 175 10.64 10.94 20.86
CA SER A 175 11.53 11.17 22.00
C SER A 175 11.49 10.01 23.01
N ASN A 176 10.40 9.25 23.01
CA ASN A 176 10.11 8.20 23.98
C ASN A 176 9.94 6.82 23.30
N LEU A 177 10.88 6.47 22.42
CA LEU A 177 10.83 5.21 21.69
C LEU A 177 10.76 3.97 22.61
N LEU A 178 11.40 4.03 23.78
CA LEU A 178 11.36 2.93 24.75
C LEU A 178 9.96 2.69 25.32
N ASP A 179 9.16 3.74 25.54
CA ASP A 179 7.78 3.60 26.00
C ASP A 179 6.91 2.90 24.97
N ILE A 180 7.19 3.10 23.67
CA ILE A 180 6.50 2.41 22.58
C ILE A 180 6.83 0.92 22.63
N VAL A 181 8.11 0.58 22.75
CA VAL A 181 8.55 -0.82 22.86
C VAL A 181 7.93 -1.50 24.10
N GLU A 182 7.74 -0.76 25.19
CA GLU A 182 7.04 -1.29 26.37
C GLU A 182 5.52 -1.41 26.15
N TYR A 183 4.89 -0.42 25.51
CA TYR A 183 3.47 -0.45 25.14
C TYR A 183 3.12 -1.65 24.26
N GLU A 184 3.97 -1.98 23.29
CA GLU A 184 3.83 -3.12 22.38
C GLU A 184 3.75 -4.48 23.11
N LYS A 185 4.26 -4.55 24.35
CA LYS A 185 4.18 -5.77 25.19
C LYS A 185 2.88 -5.87 25.99
N THR A 186 2.04 -4.83 25.96
CA THR A 186 0.81 -4.77 26.75
C THR A 186 -0.39 -5.36 25.99
N ILE A 187 -1.40 -5.80 26.74
CA ILE A 187 -2.67 -6.27 26.14
C ILE A 187 -3.39 -5.18 25.34
N ARG A 188 -3.09 -3.90 25.58
CA ARG A 188 -3.70 -2.78 24.85
C ARG A 188 -3.19 -2.70 23.41
N ALA A 189 -1.91 -3.01 23.19
CA ALA A 189 -1.33 -3.12 21.86
C ALA A 189 -1.92 -4.28 21.04
N MET A 190 -2.53 -5.28 21.69
CA MET A 190 -3.19 -6.39 21.00
C MET A 190 -4.29 -5.92 20.04
N PHE A 191 -5.05 -4.89 20.40
CA PHE A 191 -6.09 -4.32 19.51
C PHE A 191 -5.49 -3.74 18.23
N GLN A 192 -4.31 -3.12 18.35
CA GLN A 192 -3.56 -2.59 17.23
C GLN A 192 -3.01 -3.72 16.35
N HIS A 193 -2.38 -4.75 16.94
CA HIS A 193 -1.87 -5.91 16.20
C HIS A 193 -2.96 -6.68 15.47
N ALA A 194 -4.12 -6.82 16.09
CA ALA A 194 -5.25 -7.53 15.50
C ALA A 194 -5.87 -6.80 14.30
N THR A 195 -5.46 -5.55 14.00
CA THR A 195 -5.91 -4.83 12.80
C THR A 195 -5.64 -5.60 11.51
N THR A 196 -4.59 -6.42 11.45
CA THR A 196 -4.30 -7.26 10.28
C THR A 196 -5.44 -8.23 9.97
N PHE A 197 -6.15 -8.75 10.98
CA PHE A 197 -7.32 -9.63 10.78
C PHE A 197 -8.56 -8.90 10.27
N ALA A 198 -8.62 -7.56 10.35
CA ALA A 198 -9.69 -6.79 9.73
C ALA A 198 -9.70 -7.01 8.20
N VAL A 199 -8.54 -7.30 7.62
CA VAL A 199 -8.36 -7.63 6.20
C VAL A 199 -9.02 -8.97 5.84
N ASP A 200 -9.01 -9.96 6.74
CA ASP A 200 -9.67 -11.25 6.53
C ASP A 200 -11.18 -11.09 6.35
N THR A 201 -11.76 -10.09 7.00
CA THR A 201 -13.17 -9.74 6.80
C THR A 201 -13.44 -9.34 5.35
N PHE A 202 -12.53 -8.58 4.74
CA PHE A 202 -12.63 -8.20 3.33
C PHE A 202 -12.44 -9.40 2.39
N LEU A 203 -11.50 -10.32 2.68
CA LEU A 203 -11.36 -11.57 1.92
C LEU A 203 -12.63 -12.41 1.97
N CYS A 204 -13.21 -12.56 3.17
CA CYS A 204 -14.44 -13.31 3.38
C CYS A 204 -15.62 -12.70 2.60
N LEU A 205 -15.78 -11.38 2.68
CA LEU A 205 -16.82 -10.66 1.94
C LEU A 205 -16.61 -10.73 0.42
N ALA A 206 -15.37 -10.67 -0.05
CA ALA A 206 -15.05 -10.86 -1.47
C ALA A 206 -15.47 -12.26 -1.94
N GLY A 207 -15.11 -13.31 -1.20
CA GLY A 207 -15.53 -14.68 -1.47
C GLY A 207 -17.06 -14.86 -1.44
N LEU A 208 -17.74 -14.32 -0.43
CA LEU A 208 -19.20 -14.34 -0.32
C LEU A 208 -19.87 -13.71 -1.55
N LEU A 209 -19.40 -12.54 -1.98
CA LEU A 209 -19.95 -11.85 -3.15
C LEU A 209 -19.68 -12.62 -4.45
N VAL A 210 -18.52 -13.26 -4.57
CA VAL A 210 -18.22 -14.14 -5.72
C VAL A 210 -19.19 -15.30 -5.78
N VAL A 211 -19.43 -15.99 -4.66
CA VAL A 211 -20.39 -17.09 -4.57
C VAL A 211 -21.82 -16.61 -4.88
N TYR A 212 -22.24 -15.49 -4.28
CA TYR A 212 -23.58 -14.91 -4.50
C TYR A 212 -23.82 -14.60 -5.98
N ASN A 213 -22.88 -13.92 -6.64
CA ASN A 213 -22.98 -13.59 -8.06
C ASN A 213 -22.94 -14.84 -8.95
N PHE A 214 -22.13 -15.83 -8.59
CA PHE A 214 -22.07 -17.11 -9.30
C PHE A 214 -23.42 -17.86 -9.24
N MET A 215 -23.99 -17.98 -8.04
CA MET A 215 -25.30 -18.62 -7.84
C MET A 215 -26.41 -17.87 -8.58
N GLN A 216 -26.40 -16.53 -8.55
CA GLN A 216 -27.35 -15.72 -9.31
C GLN A 216 -27.20 -15.93 -10.83
N SER A 217 -25.97 -16.03 -11.35
CA SER A 217 -25.70 -16.30 -12.77
C SER A 217 -26.24 -17.66 -13.19
N ILE A 218 -26.03 -18.71 -12.37
CA ILE A 218 -26.55 -20.06 -12.63
C ILE A 218 -28.07 -20.07 -12.61
N ASN A 219 -28.69 -19.48 -11.59
CA ASN A 219 -30.15 -19.41 -11.47
C ASN A 219 -30.80 -18.65 -12.64
N SER A 220 -30.09 -17.67 -13.20
CA SER A 220 -30.52 -16.91 -14.38
C SER A 220 -30.26 -17.64 -15.71
N GLY A 221 -29.72 -18.87 -15.69
CA GLY A 221 -29.39 -19.65 -16.88
C GLY A 221 -28.20 -19.11 -17.69
N ARG A 222 -27.43 -18.15 -17.16
CA ARG A 222 -26.26 -17.59 -17.86
C ARG A 222 -25.08 -18.55 -17.76
N LYS A 223 -24.41 -18.78 -18.89
CA LYS A 223 -23.18 -19.57 -18.94
C LYS A 223 -22.05 -18.83 -18.23
N PHE A 224 -21.37 -19.51 -17.30
CA PHE A 224 -20.22 -18.96 -16.60
C PHE A 224 -18.99 -18.98 -17.51
N ASN A 225 -18.63 -17.83 -18.08
CA ASN A 225 -17.45 -17.67 -18.93
C ASN A 225 -16.24 -17.28 -18.07
N ILE A 226 -15.35 -18.25 -17.84
CA ILE A 226 -14.16 -18.08 -16.98
C ILE A 226 -13.20 -17.01 -17.53
N PRO A 227 -12.80 -17.01 -18.83
CA PRO A 227 -11.99 -15.94 -19.38
C PRO A 227 -12.56 -14.54 -19.17
N LEU A 228 -13.87 -14.38 -19.39
CA LEU A 228 -14.54 -13.09 -19.21
C LEU A 228 -14.60 -12.68 -17.73
N PHE A 229 -14.80 -13.65 -16.84
CA PHE A 229 -14.79 -13.46 -15.38
C PHE A 229 -13.44 -12.92 -14.88
N TYR A 230 -12.32 -13.41 -15.42
CA TYR A 230 -10.98 -12.89 -15.09
C TYR A 230 -10.72 -11.53 -15.74
N LEU A 231 -11.07 -11.37 -17.03
CA LEU A 231 -10.85 -10.13 -17.77
C LEU A 231 -11.56 -8.94 -17.10
N HIS A 232 -12.83 -9.11 -16.72
CA HIS A 232 -13.57 -8.04 -16.04
C HIS A 232 -12.92 -7.62 -14.73
N ARG A 233 -12.37 -8.56 -13.96
CA ARG A 233 -11.69 -8.22 -12.71
C ARG A 233 -10.40 -7.47 -12.97
N TYR A 234 -9.59 -7.95 -13.91
CA TYR A 234 -8.33 -7.32 -14.26
C TYR A 234 -8.54 -5.88 -14.75
N LEU A 235 -9.50 -5.67 -15.67
CA LEU A 235 -9.84 -4.33 -16.17
C LEU A 235 -10.46 -3.42 -15.11
N ARG A 236 -11.05 -3.97 -14.05
CA ARG A 236 -11.63 -3.19 -12.94
C ARG A 236 -10.57 -2.67 -11.97
N LEU A 237 -9.55 -3.47 -11.65
CA LEU A 237 -8.58 -3.16 -10.59
C LEU A 237 -7.29 -2.56 -11.13
N THR A 238 -6.76 -3.13 -12.21
CA THR A 238 -5.41 -2.82 -12.71
C THR A 238 -5.25 -1.36 -13.16
N PRO A 239 -6.22 -0.67 -13.80
CA PRO A 239 -6.03 0.72 -14.21
C PRO A 239 -5.78 1.67 -13.04
N ALA A 240 -6.51 1.49 -11.93
CA ALA A 240 -6.34 2.29 -10.73
C ALA A 240 -4.99 2.01 -10.04
N LEU A 241 -4.63 0.73 -9.93
CA LEU A 241 -3.33 0.32 -9.38
C LEU A 241 -2.17 0.87 -10.22
N GLY A 242 -2.26 0.75 -11.54
CA GLY A 242 -1.24 1.28 -12.46
C GLY A 242 -1.06 2.79 -12.33
N ALA A 243 -2.15 3.55 -12.22
CA ALA A 243 -2.07 5.00 -11.98
C ALA A 243 -1.38 5.32 -10.65
N LEU A 244 -1.68 4.57 -9.58
CA LEU A 244 -1.03 4.75 -8.28
C LEU A 244 0.47 4.45 -8.33
N ILE A 245 0.86 3.37 -9.03
CA ILE A 245 2.27 3.00 -9.24
C ILE A 245 3.00 4.10 -10.02
N LEU A 246 2.41 4.64 -11.08
CA LEU A 246 3.02 5.74 -11.85
C LEU A 246 3.27 6.97 -10.97
N VAL A 247 2.33 7.31 -10.08
CA VAL A 247 2.50 8.40 -9.12
C VAL A 247 3.63 8.09 -8.14
N ALA A 248 3.67 6.87 -7.59
CA ALA A 248 4.69 6.45 -6.62
C ALA A 248 6.10 6.47 -7.24
N VAL A 249 6.25 5.99 -8.48
CA VAL A 249 7.54 5.92 -9.18
C VAL A 249 8.00 7.30 -9.65
N TYR A 250 7.10 8.09 -10.27
CA TYR A 250 7.53 9.27 -11.02
C TYR A 250 7.22 10.61 -10.37
N LEU A 251 6.29 10.68 -9.42
CA LEU A 251 5.87 11.96 -8.82
C LEU A 251 6.33 12.14 -7.38
N LEU A 252 6.74 11.08 -6.69
CA LEU A 252 7.10 11.14 -5.27
C LEU A 252 8.29 12.08 -4.99
N ASP A 253 9.21 12.23 -5.93
CA ASP A 253 10.31 13.20 -5.87
C ASP A 253 9.86 14.68 -5.81
N TYR A 254 8.63 14.99 -6.23
CA TYR A 254 8.16 16.37 -6.44
C TYR A 254 7.05 16.80 -5.48
N ILE A 255 6.40 15.86 -4.79
CA ILE A 255 5.24 16.16 -3.92
C ILE A 255 5.61 16.46 -2.46
N GLY A 256 6.87 16.26 -2.08
CA GLY A 256 7.31 16.46 -0.69
C GLY A 256 8.80 16.70 -0.58
N SER A 257 9.21 17.24 0.57
CA SER A 257 10.61 17.38 0.95
C SER A 257 10.73 17.30 2.47
N GLY A 258 11.92 16.98 2.97
CA GLY A 258 12.16 16.90 4.41
C GLY A 258 13.17 15.83 4.78
N PRO A 259 13.66 15.84 6.03
CA PRO A 259 14.74 14.98 6.48
C PRO A 259 14.40 13.48 6.39
N ARG A 260 13.13 13.12 6.58
CA ARG A 260 12.64 11.73 6.44
C ARG A 260 12.09 11.41 5.06
N TRP A 261 12.03 12.39 4.14
CA TRP A 261 11.49 12.15 2.80
C TRP A 261 12.35 11.14 2.02
N VAL A 262 13.68 11.07 2.27
CA VAL A 262 14.53 10.02 1.68
C VAL A 262 14.00 8.63 2.04
N LEU A 263 13.67 8.40 3.31
CA LEU A 263 13.15 7.12 3.80
C LEU A 263 11.82 6.76 3.11
N ALA A 264 10.91 7.74 3.01
CA ALA A 264 9.65 7.55 2.31
C ALA A 264 9.86 7.21 0.83
N LYS A 265 10.83 7.85 0.16
CA LYS A 265 11.17 7.54 -1.24
C LYS A 265 11.76 6.15 -1.40
N GLU A 266 12.59 5.71 -0.47
CA GLU A 266 13.16 4.37 -0.53
C GLU A 266 12.13 3.30 -0.28
N MET A 267 11.17 3.56 0.61
CA MET A 267 10.05 2.65 0.90
C MET A 267 9.05 2.55 -0.25
N PHE A 268 8.68 3.66 -0.88
CA PHE A 268 7.62 3.66 -1.89
C PHE A 268 8.14 3.73 -3.32
N GLN A 269 9.01 4.71 -3.64
CA GLN A 269 9.48 4.92 -5.00
C GLN A 269 10.47 3.85 -5.45
N LYS A 270 11.56 3.63 -4.71
CA LYS A 270 12.59 2.64 -5.10
C LYS A 270 12.03 1.22 -5.14
N GLN A 271 11.15 0.87 -4.19
CA GLN A 271 10.49 -0.45 -4.23
C GLN A 271 9.58 -0.59 -5.44
N CYS A 272 8.80 0.44 -5.78
CA CYS A 272 7.97 0.41 -6.98
C CYS A 272 8.79 0.37 -8.28
N GLU A 273 9.91 1.07 -8.36
CA GLU A 273 10.81 1.02 -9.52
C GLU A 273 11.29 -0.43 -9.79
N ARG A 274 11.53 -1.20 -8.72
CA ARG A 274 11.96 -2.60 -8.81
C ARG A 274 10.81 -3.60 -9.01
N TYR A 275 9.68 -3.41 -8.33
CA TYR A 275 8.64 -4.43 -8.17
C TYR A 275 7.27 -4.07 -8.78
N TRP A 276 7.15 -2.97 -9.54
CA TRP A 276 5.88 -2.60 -10.19
C TRP A 276 5.24 -3.72 -11.01
N TRP A 277 6.06 -4.53 -11.70
CA TRP A 277 5.60 -5.58 -12.60
C TRP A 277 4.91 -6.71 -11.83
N SER A 278 5.45 -7.11 -10.67
CA SER A 278 4.88 -8.17 -9.85
C SER A 278 3.62 -7.72 -9.13
N SER A 279 3.50 -6.42 -8.82
CA SER A 279 2.26 -5.80 -8.35
C SER A 279 1.16 -5.81 -9.41
N LEU A 280 1.46 -5.43 -10.66
CA LEU A 280 0.46 -5.44 -11.75
C LEU A 280 0.02 -6.85 -12.16
N LEU A 281 0.90 -7.84 -11.99
CA LEU A 281 0.58 -9.25 -12.19
C LEU A 281 -0.08 -9.90 -10.95
N TYR A 282 -0.19 -9.19 -9.83
CA TYR A 282 -0.73 -9.69 -8.56
C TYR A 282 0.00 -10.92 -8.02
N ILE A 283 1.32 -11.01 -8.21
CA ILE A 283 2.17 -12.12 -7.76
C ILE A 283 3.27 -11.69 -6.78
N GLN A 284 3.28 -10.41 -6.39
CA GLN A 284 4.32 -9.84 -5.51
C GLN A 284 4.52 -10.58 -4.19
N ASN A 285 3.47 -11.25 -3.66
CA ASN A 285 3.56 -12.03 -2.41
C ASN A 285 4.43 -13.28 -2.52
N TYR A 286 4.80 -13.71 -3.73
CA TYR A 286 5.59 -14.92 -3.97
C TYR A 286 6.80 -14.68 -4.88
N ALA A 287 6.74 -13.68 -5.75
CA ALA A 287 7.74 -13.43 -6.78
C ALA A 287 8.90 -12.54 -6.30
N ASN A 288 8.75 -11.85 -5.18
CA ASN A 288 9.72 -10.89 -4.69
C ASN A 288 10.62 -11.52 -3.60
N GLU A 289 11.87 -11.09 -3.56
CA GLU A 289 12.83 -11.41 -2.47
C GLU A 289 12.34 -10.82 -1.16
N GLU A 290 12.49 -11.59 -0.06
CA GLU A 290 12.19 -11.23 1.35
C GLU A 290 11.31 -9.98 1.47
N SER A 291 10.09 -10.13 0.93
CA SER A 291 8.93 -9.32 1.21
C SER A 291 8.94 -7.83 0.85
N PHE A 292 9.86 -7.44 -0.01
CA PHE A 292 9.77 -6.15 -0.66
C PHE A 292 8.58 -6.13 -1.63
N VAL A 293 7.67 -5.17 -1.47
CA VAL A 293 6.55 -4.92 -2.38
C VAL A 293 6.56 -3.45 -2.80
N CYS A 294 6.01 -3.12 -3.97
CA CYS A 294 5.95 -1.73 -4.46
C CYS A 294 5.18 -0.82 -3.48
N LEU A 295 4.02 -1.28 -3.03
CA LEU A 295 3.19 -0.55 -2.08
C LEU A 295 2.63 -1.53 -1.06
N ASP A 296 2.99 -1.37 0.22
CA ASP A 296 2.69 -2.36 1.27
C ASP A 296 1.24 -2.78 1.28
N HIS A 297 0.31 -1.84 1.36
CA HIS A 297 -1.13 -2.12 1.39
C HIS A 297 -1.69 -2.89 0.18
N THR A 298 -0.93 -3.05 -0.91
CA THR A 298 -1.35 -3.80 -2.11
C THR A 298 -1.13 -5.31 -2.00
N TRP A 299 -0.43 -5.81 -0.96
CA TRP A 299 -0.28 -7.26 -0.72
C TRP A 299 -1.65 -7.97 -0.68
N TYR A 300 -2.62 -7.34 -0.01
CA TYR A 300 -3.99 -7.85 0.12
C TYR A 300 -4.67 -7.96 -1.23
N LEU A 301 -4.51 -6.94 -2.08
CA LEU A 301 -5.10 -6.91 -3.41
C LEU A 301 -4.56 -8.07 -4.28
N SER A 302 -3.29 -8.44 -4.08
CA SER A 302 -2.69 -9.61 -4.72
C SER A 302 -3.31 -10.91 -4.22
N VAL A 303 -3.45 -11.10 -2.91
CA VAL A 303 -4.11 -12.28 -2.32
C VAL A 303 -5.54 -12.42 -2.81
N ASP A 304 -6.32 -11.35 -2.72
CA ASP A 304 -7.71 -11.29 -3.17
C ASP A 304 -7.81 -11.68 -4.65
N THR A 305 -6.90 -11.17 -5.49
CA THR A 305 -6.80 -11.53 -6.90
C THR A 305 -6.53 -13.02 -7.10
N GLN A 306 -5.51 -13.56 -6.45
CA GLN A 306 -5.14 -14.97 -6.52
C GLN A 306 -6.29 -15.90 -6.11
N LEU A 307 -6.97 -15.61 -5.00
CA LEU A 307 -8.10 -16.41 -4.51
C LEU A 307 -9.28 -16.43 -5.49
N TYR A 308 -9.53 -15.34 -6.20
CA TYR A 308 -10.56 -15.30 -7.24
C TYR A 308 -10.17 -16.03 -8.50
N PHE A 309 -8.89 -16.02 -8.89
CA PHE A 309 -8.39 -16.88 -9.97
C PHE A 309 -8.55 -18.37 -9.62
N LEU A 310 -8.45 -18.72 -8.34
CA LEU A 310 -8.71 -20.09 -7.87
C LEU A 310 -10.21 -20.39 -7.69
N SER A 311 -11.05 -19.37 -7.48
CA SER A 311 -12.46 -19.56 -7.11
C SER A 311 -13.29 -20.39 -8.09
N PRO A 312 -13.13 -20.33 -9.43
CA PRO A 312 -13.90 -21.18 -10.34
C PRO A 312 -13.69 -22.68 -10.09
N ILE A 313 -12.51 -23.08 -9.63
CA ILE A 313 -12.22 -24.49 -9.29
C ILE A 313 -13.16 -24.92 -8.16
N SER A 314 -13.18 -24.15 -7.07
CA SER A 314 -14.02 -24.41 -5.90
C SER A 314 -15.51 -24.32 -6.23
N LEU A 315 -15.93 -23.29 -6.97
CA LEU A 315 -17.33 -23.05 -7.34
C LEU A 315 -17.89 -24.13 -8.25
N ILE A 316 -17.16 -24.51 -9.31
CA ILE A 316 -17.61 -25.52 -10.26
C ILE A 316 -17.65 -26.91 -9.60
N LEU A 317 -16.65 -27.22 -8.76
CA LEU A 317 -16.65 -28.47 -7.99
C LEU A 317 -17.81 -28.52 -7.01
N LEU A 318 -18.10 -27.46 -6.26
CA LEU A 318 -19.24 -27.42 -5.35
C LEU A 318 -20.57 -27.57 -6.10
N TRP A 319 -20.71 -26.93 -7.26
CA TRP A 319 -21.94 -26.97 -8.04
C TRP A 319 -22.19 -28.33 -8.71
N LYS A 320 -21.17 -28.94 -9.31
CA LYS A 320 -21.30 -30.23 -10.01
C LYS A 320 -21.10 -31.45 -9.12
N TYR A 321 -20.20 -31.36 -8.15
CA TYR A 321 -19.72 -32.47 -7.32
C TYR A 321 -19.57 -32.04 -5.85
N PRO A 322 -20.68 -31.79 -5.14
CA PRO A 322 -20.66 -31.13 -3.82
C PRO A 322 -19.76 -31.83 -2.80
N LYS A 323 -19.70 -33.16 -2.78
CA LYS A 323 -18.79 -33.91 -1.88
C LYS A 323 -17.31 -33.62 -2.16
N ALA A 324 -16.93 -33.55 -3.44
CA ALA A 324 -15.55 -33.25 -3.83
C ALA A 324 -15.20 -31.77 -3.56
N GLY A 325 -16.14 -30.86 -3.82
CA GLY A 325 -15.99 -29.43 -3.47
C GLY A 325 -15.82 -29.21 -1.96
N ILE A 326 -16.65 -29.86 -1.13
CA ILE A 326 -16.51 -29.80 0.33
C ILE A 326 -15.18 -30.40 0.78
N ALA A 327 -14.78 -31.56 0.26
CA ALA A 327 -13.50 -32.17 0.59
C ALA A 327 -12.32 -31.26 0.25
N LEU A 328 -12.35 -30.58 -0.90
CA LEU A 328 -11.34 -29.59 -1.29
C LEU A 328 -11.27 -28.41 -0.33
N LEU A 329 -12.42 -27.86 0.07
CA LEU A 329 -12.45 -26.71 0.99
C LEU A 329 -11.96 -27.09 2.40
N VAL A 330 -12.38 -28.26 2.90
CA VAL A 330 -11.93 -28.77 4.20
C VAL A 330 -10.43 -29.04 4.17
N SER A 331 -9.92 -29.69 3.12
CA SER A 331 -8.48 -29.96 3.01
C SER A 331 -7.65 -28.70 2.86
N ALA A 332 -8.12 -27.71 2.09
CA ALA A 332 -7.45 -26.41 1.96
C ALA A 332 -7.43 -25.65 3.30
N THR A 333 -8.53 -25.66 4.05
CA THR A 333 -8.63 -25.01 5.36
C THR A 333 -7.69 -25.67 6.37
N LEU A 334 -7.74 -27.00 6.48
CA LEU A 334 -6.84 -27.74 7.38
C LEU A 334 -5.38 -27.58 6.98
N GLY A 335 -5.07 -27.63 5.68
CA GLY A 335 -3.73 -27.41 5.16
C GLY A 335 -3.18 -26.03 5.51
N SER A 336 -4.02 -24.98 5.41
CA SER A 336 -3.65 -23.62 5.83
C SER A 336 -3.42 -23.51 7.34
N MET A 337 -4.26 -24.13 8.16
CA MET A 337 -4.08 -24.11 9.62
C MET A 337 -2.80 -24.84 10.03
N VAL A 338 -2.53 -26.00 9.43
CA VAL A 338 -1.33 -26.80 9.71
C VAL A 338 -0.07 -26.09 9.23
N SER A 339 -0.09 -25.45 8.06
CA SER A 339 1.09 -24.73 7.56
C SER A 339 1.45 -23.56 8.45
N VAL A 340 0.46 -22.74 8.87
CA VAL A 340 0.68 -21.62 9.79
C VAL A 340 1.20 -22.13 11.14
N ALA A 341 0.61 -23.19 11.69
CA ALA A 341 1.06 -23.78 12.94
C ALA A 341 2.51 -24.31 12.83
N TYR A 342 2.85 -24.97 11.72
CA TYR A 342 4.19 -25.49 11.47
C TYR A 342 5.23 -24.38 11.36
N VAL A 343 4.96 -23.34 10.54
CA VAL A 343 5.85 -22.19 10.38
C VAL A 343 6.05 -21.48 11.72
N THR A 344 4.97 -21.22 12.46
CA THR A 344 5.04 -20.59 13.78
C THR A 344 5.90 -21.40 14.75
N TYR A 345 5.76 -22.72 14.75
CA TYR A 345 6.55 -23.62 15.60
C TYR A 345 8.03 -23.67 15.19
N GLN A 346 8.34 -23.82 13.90
CA GLN A 346 9.71 -23.93 13.40
C GLN A 346 10.51 -22.65 13.62
N TYR A 347 9.91 -21.51 13.31
CA TYR A 347 10.56 -20.19 13.43
C TYR A 347 10.36 -19.55 14.81
N LYS A 348 9.72 -20.25 15.76
CA LYS A 348 9.43 -19.77 17.14
C LYS A 348 8.77 -18.38 17.16
N LEU A 349 7.83 -18.15 16.24
CA LEU A 349 7.17 -16.86 16.07
C LEU A 349 6.15 -16.60 17.19
N PRO A 350 5.90 -15.33 17.56
CA PRO A 350 4.83 -14.98 18.49
C PRO A 350 3.45 -15.32 17.91
N ALA A 351 2.48 -15.61 18.79
CA ALA A 351 1.12 -15.99 18.41
C ALA A 351 0.36 -14.91 17.61
N LEU A 352 0.67 -13.64 17.90
CA LEU A 352 0.25 -12.50 17.10
C LEU A 352 1.49 -11.92 16.45
N TYR A 353 1.63 -12.20 15.16
CA TYR A 353 2.72 -11.68 14.37
C TYR A 353 2.56 -10.17 14.21
N ASN A 354 3.58 -9.42 14.62
CA ASN A 354 3.54 -7.98 14.54
C ASN A 354 3.77 -7.62 13.06
N SER A 355 2.80 -7.00 12.39
CA SER A 355 2.97 -6.51 11.00
C SER A 355 4.02 -5.41 10.85
N LEU A 356 4.55 -4.95 11.99
CA LEU A 356 5.74 -4.11 12.06
C LEU A 356 7.03 -4.91 11.91
N LEU A 357 7.04 -6.21 12.23
CA LEU A 357 8.28 -6.95 12.49
C LEU A 357 8.90 -7.62 11.28
N ILE A 358 8.20 -7.74 10.15
CA ILE A 358 8.65 -8.25 8.86
C ILE A 358 7.34 -8.23 8.05
N TRP A 359 7.23 -7.34 7.06
CA TRP A 359 6.70 -7.88 5.81
C TRP A 359 7.89 -8.57 5.26
#